data_AF-A0A536TH00-F1
#
_entry.id   AF-A0A536TH00-F1
#
_cell.length_a   1.000
_cell.length_b   1.000
_cell.length_c   1.000
_cell.angle_alpha   90.00
_cell.angle_beta   90.00
_cell.angle_gamma   90.00
#
_symmetry.space_group_name_H-M   'P 1'
#
loop_
_entity.id
_entity.type
_entity.pdbx_description
1 polymer ?
#
loop_
_entity_poly.entity_id
_entity_poly.type
_entity_poly.pdbx_seq_one_letter_code
_entity_poly.pdbx_strand_id
1 'polypeptide(L)'
;MPTRKFTYLLRFFAVVLGFSLAASCAQAHRGSDPVFSSPQPPAADVPLVAATGTVHELVVDNRVSNVRSRYLWLRLDDGSAVALRGSGLDALRDGDRVEATGRGQGQALFVTATRGL
;
A
#
# COMPACT_ATOMS: atom_id res chain seq x y z
N MET A 1 -49.90 -10.05 36.44
CA MET A 1 -48.48 -10.18 36.85
C MET A 1 -47.67 -10.92 35.78
N PRO A 2 -47.09 -10.24 34.77
CA PRO A 2 -46.09 -10.84 33.89
C PRO A 2 -44.75 -10.10 34.03
N THR A 3 -44.23 -9.94 35.25
CA THR A 3 -43.13 -8.99 35.50
C THR A 3 -41.75 -9.62 35.34
N ARG A 4 -41.55 -10.87 35.81
CA ARG A 4 -40.20 -11.48 35.83
C ARG A 4 -39.64 -11.82 34.45
N LYS A 5 -40.42 -12.47 33.57
CA LYS A 5 -39.94 -12.92 32.25
C LYS A 5 -39.60 -11.76 31.32
N PHE A 6 -40.38 -10.68 31.37
CA PHE A 6 -40.15 -9.47 30.59
C PHE A 6 -38.87 -8.74 31.03
N THR A 7 -38.58 -8.68 32.34
CA THR A 7 -37.33 -8.11 32.86
C THR A 7 -36.10 -8.91 32.44
N TYR A 8 -36.16 -10.25 32.39
CA TYR A 8 -35.05 -11.06 31.90
C TYR A 8 -34.79 -10.88 30.40
N LEU A 9 -35.84 -10.81 29.58
CA LEU A 9 -35.75 -10.52 28.15
C LEU A 9 -35.12 -9.14 27.89
N LEU A 10 -35.55 -8.12 28.63
CA LEU A 10 -35.00 -6.76 28.51
C LEU A 10 -33.51 -6.72 28.89
N ARG A 11 -33.13 -7.41 29.97
CA ARG A 11 -31.72 -7.50 30.41
C ARG A 11 -30.85 -8.24 29.41
N PHE A 12 -31.35 -9.34 28.84
CA PHE A 12 -30.66 -10.07 27.79
C PHE A 12 -30.41 -9.19 26.57
N PHE A 13 -31.43 -8.46 26.11
CA PHE A 13 -31.30 -7.51 25.00
C PHE A 13 -30.28 -6.41 25.29
N ALA A 14 -30.29 -5.84 26.50
CA ALA A 14 -29.32 -4.81 26.90
C ALA A 14 -27.88 -5.33 26.89
N VAL A 15 -27.66 -6.58 27.33
CA VAL A 15 -26.34 -7.22 27.30
C VAL A 15 -25.88 -7.46 25.86
N VAL A 16 -26.74 -8.02 25.01
CA VAL A 16 -26.43 -8.26 23.59
C VAL A 16 -26.12 -6.94 22.88
N LEU A 17 -26.91 -5.89 23.12
CA LEU A 17 -26.69 -4.56 22.56
C LEU A 17 -25.35 -3.97 23.03
N GLY A 18 -25.03 -4.09 24.32
CA GLY A 18 -23.74 -3.65 24.87
C GLY A 18 -22.55 -4.37 24.22
N PHE A 19 -22.62 -5.69 24.04
CA PHE A 19 -21.59 -6.46 23.33
C PHE A 19 -21.49 -6.08 21.84
N SER A 20 -22.62 -5.79 21.19
CA SER A 20 -22.66 -5.40 19.78
C SER A 20 -22.03 -4.02 19.55
N LEU A 21 -22.28 -3.07 20.46
CA LEU A 21 -21.66 -1.73 20.46
C LEU A 21 -20.16 -1.79 20.75
N ALA A 22 -19.70 -2.69 21.60
CA ALA A 22 -18.26 -2.87 21.84
C ALA A 22 -17.54 -3.48 20.62
N ALA A 23 -18.20 -4.39 19.90
CA ALA A 23 -17.64 -5.01 18.70
C ALA A 23 -17.49 -4.03 17.52
N SER A 24 -18.34 -3.01 17.41
CA SER A 24 -18.26 -2.02 16.32
C SER A 24 -17.02 -1.13 16.41
N CYS A 25 -16.58 -0.77 17.63
CA CYS A 25 -15.33 -0.02 17.84
C CYS A 25 -14.09 -0.81 17.39
N ALA A 26 -14.08 -2.14 17.55
CA ALA A 26 -13.00 -2.99 17.05
C ALA A 26 -13.00 -3.10 15.52
N GLN A 27 -14.18 -3.06 14.89
CA GLN A 27 -14.32 -3.11 13.44
C GLN A 27 -13.91 -1.78 12.77
N ALA A 28 -14.09 -0.64 13.44
CA ALA A 28 -13.62 0.66 12.97
C ALA A 28 -12.08 0.71 12.79
N HIS A 29 -11.31 0.03 13.64
CA HIS A 29 -9.86 -0.09 13.50
C HIS A 29 -9.41 -1.13 12.47
N ARG A 30 -10.33 -1.89 11.87
CA ARG A 30 -10.04 -2.87 10.81
C ARG A 30 -10.30 -2.33 9.40
N GLY A 31 -10.57 -1.04 9.26
CA GLY A 31 -10.66 -0.40 7.95
C GLY A 31 -9.32 -0.48 7.22
N SER A 32 -9.32 -1.02 6.00
CA SER A 32 -8.23 -0.78 5.06
C SER A 32 -8.25 0.69 4.71
N ASP A 33 -7.47 1.51 5.42
CA ASP A 33 -7.35 2.92 5.09
C ASP A 33 -6.64 3.02 3.72
N PRO A 34 -7.32 3.53 2.68
CA PRO A 34 -6.77 3.61 1.34
C PRO A 34 -5.51 4.49 1.28
N VAL A 35 -5.27 5.35 2.27
CA VAL A 35 -4.03 6.13 2.39
C VAL A 35 -2.80 5.22 2.60
N PHE A 36 -2.96 4.07 3.25
CA PHE A 36 -1.89 3.09 3.44
C PHE A 36 -1.91 1.96 2.41
N SER A 37 -2.89 1.95 1.50
CA SER A 37 -2.94 0.96 0.43
C SER A 37 -1.79 1.17 -0.54
N SER A 38 -1.20 0.06 -0.99
CA SER A 38 -0.21 0.13 -2.08
C SER A 38 -0.88 0.68 -3.34
N PRO A 39 -0.25 1.63 -4.05
CA PRO A 39 -0.72 2.10 -5.35
C PRO A 39 -1.01 0.91 -6.27
N GLN A 40 -2.18 0.92 -6.91
CA GLN A 40 -2.60 -0.16 -7.80
C GLN A 40 -2.03 0.07 -9.20
N PRO A 41 -1.58 -0.99 -9.91
CA PRO A 41 -1.10 -0.84 -11.28
C PRO A 41 -2.13 -0.10 -12.15
N PRO A 42 -1.69 0.86 -12.98
CA PRO A 42 -2.56 1.52 -13.95
C PRO A 42 -3.14 0.53 -14.95
N ALA A 43 -4.27 0.90 -15.55
CA ALA A 43 -4.97 0.08 -16.54
C ALA A 43 -4.09 -0.19 -17.79
N ALA A 44 -4.37 -1.29 -18.48
CA ALA A 44 -3.52 -1.78 -19.58
C ALA A 44 -3.51 -0.85 -20.81
N ASP A 45 -4.54 -0.01 -20.97
CA ASP A 45 -4.68 1.00 -22.00
C ASP A 45 -3.84 2.25 -21.75
N VAL A 46 -3.33 2.45 -20.52
CA VAL A 46 -2.37 3.53 -20.24
C VAL A 46 -1.09 3.28 -21.06
N PRO A 47 -0.60 4.27 -21.83
CA PRO A 47 0.59 4.11 -22.65
C PRO A 47 1.84 3.75 -21.84
N LEU A 48 2.72 2.96 -22.45
CA LEU A 48 4.06 2.75 -21.90
C LEU A 48 4.92 3.99 -22.14
N VAL A 49 5.73 4.32 -21.14
CA VAL A 49 6.71 5.40 -21.14
C VAL A 49 8.06 4.81 -20.74
N ALA A 50 9.12 5.30 -21.39
CA ALA A 50 10.50 5.01 -21.00
C ALA A 50 11.06 6.17 -20.18
N ALA A 51 11.77 5.85 -19.09
CA ALA A 51 12.43 6.80 -18.23
C ALA A 51 13.86 6.35 -17.97
N THR A 52 14.82 7.24 -18.22
CA THR A 52 16.24 6.98 -18.05
C THR A 52 16.79 7.76 -16.88
N GLY A 53 17.59 7.10 -16.06
CA GLY A 53 18.19 7.74 -14.90
C GLY A 53 19.08 6.82 -14.08
N THR A 54 19.43 7.30 -12.89
CA THR A 54 20.18 6.53 -11.89
C THR A 54 19.22 5.99 -10.84
N VAL A 55 19.32 4.70 -10.53
CA VAL A 55 18.55 4.05 -9.48
C VAL A 55 19.05 4.52 -8.11
N HIS A 56 18.10 4.81 -7.23
CA HIS A 56 18.35 5.05 -5.83
C HIS A 56 17.51 4.14 -4.94
N GLU A 57 18.07 3.75 -3.80
CA GLU A 57 17.46 2.83 -2.85
C GLU A 57 17.27 3.43 -1.45
N LEU A 58 16.10 3.16 -0.87
CA LEU A 58 15.81 3.35 0.54
C LEU A 58 15.31 2.04 1.14
N VAL A 59 16.03 1.55 2.15
CA VAL A 59 15.61 0.40 2.95
C VAL A 59 15.08 0.90 4.28
N VAL A 60 13.85 0.50 4.62
CA VAL A 60 13.20 0.81 5.90
C VAL A 60 13.02 -0.47 6.70
N ASP A 61 13.71 -0.54 7.84
CA ASP A 61 13.53 -1.61 8.82
C ASP A 61 12.47 -1.20 9.86
N ASN A 62 11.25 -1.72 9.71
CA ASN A 62 10.21 -1.51 10.70
C ASN A 62 10.36 -2.52 11.84
N ARG A 63 10.92 -2.07 12.97
CA ARG A 63 11.16 -2.91 14.15
C ARG A 63 9.89 -3.28 14.92
N VAL A 64 8.77 -2.58 14.70
CA VAL A 64 7.49 -2.87 15.37
C VAL A 64 6.80 -4.05 14.69
N SER A 65 6.73 -4.03 13.36
CA SER A 65 6.15 -5.14 12.58
C SER A 65 7.16 -6.21 12.19
N ASN A 66 8.45 -5.98 12.43
CA ASN A 66 9.57 -6.80 11.94
C ASN A 66 9.56 -6.97 10.40
N VAL A 67 9.07 -5.95 9.68
CA VAL A 67 9.02 -5.92 8.21
C VAL A 67 10.13 -5.02 7.69
N ARG A 68 10.88 -5.52 6.72
CA ARG A 68 11.87 -4.75 5.97
C ARG A 68 11.30 -4.38 4.60
N SER A 69 11.19 -3.10 4.33
CA SER A 69 10.68 -2.56 3.07
C SER A 69 11.80 -1.98 2.24
N ARG A 70 11.80 -2.27 0.94
CA ARG A 70 12.73 -1.74 -0.04
C ARG A 70 12.00 -0.82 -1.00
N TYR A 71 12.45 0.43 -1.11
CA TYR A 71 11.89 1.43 -2.00
C TYR A 71 12.95 1.85 -3.01
N LEU A 72 12.57 1.89 -4.28
CA LEU A 72 13.44 2.33 -5.37
C LEU A 72 12.83 3.53 -6.07
N TRP A 73 13.66 4.45 -6.53
CA TRP A 73 13.28 5.51 -7.45
C TRP A 73 14.38 5.73 -8.48
N LEU A 74 14.01 6.28 -9.64
CA LEU A 74 14.97 6.82 -10.60
C LEU A 74 15.14 8.31 -10.34
N ARG A 75 16.39 8.75 -10.22
CA ARG A 75 16.76 10.14 -10.45
C ARG A 75 16.97 10.31 -11.95
N LEU A 76 16.04 11.00 -12.59
CA LEU A 76 16.08 11.25 -14.03
C LEU A 76 17.15 12.27 -14.37
N ASP A 77 17.58 12.28 -15.63
CA ASP A 77 18.62 13.19 -16.13
C ASP A 77 18.23 14.66 -16.06
N ASP A 78 16.93 14.97 -16.02
CA ASP A 78 16.40 16.32 -15.79
C ASP A 78 16.42 16.74 -14.31
N GLY A 79 16.89 15.87 -13.41
CA GLY A 79 16.95 16.08 -11.98
C GLY A 79 15.63 15.81 -11.23
N SER A 80 14.55 15.44 -11.93
CA SER A 80 13.33 14.96 -11.29
C SER A 80 13.50 13.52 -10.77
N ALA A 81 12.53 13.06 -9.97
CA ALA A 81 12.55 11.71 -9.43
C ALA A 81 11.20 11.01 -9.66
N VAL A 82 11.25 9.72 -10.00
CA VAL A 82 10.06 8.89 -10.17
C VAL A 82 10.21 7.60 -9.38
N ALA A 83 9.21 7.27 -8.56
CA ALA A 83 9.21 6.04 -7.78
C ALA A 83 9.04 4.82 -8.70
N LEU A 84 9.81 3.76 -8.47
CA LEU A 84 9.65 2.51 -9.22
C LEU A 84 8.73 1.56 -8.47
N ARG A 85 7.78 0.95 -9.19
CA ARG A 85 6.88 -0.11 -8.71
C ARG A 85 6.78 -1.20 -9.76
N GLY A 86 6.32 -2.40 -9.38
CA GLY A 86 6.15 -3.52 -10.30
C GLY A 86 7.13 -4.66 -10.02
N SER A 87 7.13 -5.64 -10.92
CA SER A 87 8.01 -6.82 -10.85
C SER A 87 9.39 -6.54 -11.43
N GLY A 88 10.38 -7.35 -11.07
CA GLY A 88 11.74 -7.28 -11.66
C GLY A 88 12.64 -6.19 -11.07
N LEU A 89 12.19 -5.50 -10.02
CA LEU A 89 12.97 -4.47 -9.33
C LEU A 89 14.07 -5.05 -8.42
N ASP A 90 14.00 -6.33 -8.09
CA ASP A 90 14.97 -7.00 -7.21
C ASP A 90 16.38 -7.06 -7.79
N ALA A 91 16.51 -7.02 -9.12
CA ALA A 91 17.79 -7.02 -9.81
C ALA A 91 18.49 -5.66 -9.83
N LEU A 92 17.73 -4.57 -9.68
CA LEU A 92 18.27 -3.21 -9.68
C LEU A 92 19.02 -2.94 -8.38
N ARG A 93 20.14 -2.23 -8.45
CA ARG A 93 20.95 -1.81 -7.30
C ARG A 93 21.05 -0.29 -7.24
N ASP A 94 21.27 0.23 -6.04
CA ASP A 94 21.58 1.65 -5.84
C ASP A 94 22.79 2.06 -6.70
N GLY A 95 22.64 3.16 -7.43
CA GLY A 95 23.66 3.69 -8.34
C GLY A 95 23.61 3.14 -9.78
N ASP A 96 22.79 2.12 -10.07
CA ASP A 96 22.68 1.59 -11.43
C ASP A 96 22.12 2.65 -12.40
N ARG A 97 22.75 2.81 -13.57
CA ARG A 97 22.22 3.59 -14.68
C ARG A 97 21.31 2.69 -15.51
N VAL A 98 20.04 3.02 -15.64
CA VAL A 98 19.07 2.20 -16.38
C VAL A 98 18.09 3.03 -17.19
N GLU A 99 17.55 2.40 -18.24
CA GLU A 99 16.28 2.77 -18.84
C GLU A 99 15.20 1.83 -18.30
N ALA A 100 14.16 2.40 -17.68
CA ALA A 100 12.99 1.66 -17.22
C ALA A 100 11.80 1.98 -18.11
N THR A 101 11.12 0.95 -18.61
CA THR A 101 9.88 1.08 -19.37
C THR A 101 8.72 0.60 -18.51
N GLY A 102 7.65 1.40 -18.46
CA GLY A 102 6.48 1.07 -17.65
C GLY A 102 5.31 2.00 -17.90
N ARG A 103 4.28 1.90 -17.06
CA ARG A 103 3.11 2.79 -17.11
C ARG A 103 3.13 3.77 -15.95
N GLY A 104 2.94 5.05 -16.24
CA GLY A 104 2.91 6.10 -15.23
C GLY A 104 1.58 6.14 -14.48
N GLN A 105 1.64 6.37 -13.17
CA GLN A 105 0.49 6.71 -12.34
C GLN A 105 0.95 7.62 -11.19
N GLY A 106 0.53 8.89 -11.22
CA GLY A 106 1.02 9.90 -10.29
C GLY A 106 2.54 10.08 -10.42
N GLN A 107 3.29 9.97 -9.31
CA GLN A 107 4.76 10.04 -9.29
C GLN A 107 5.44 8.65 -9.32
N ALA A 108 4.69 7.62 -9.69
CA ALA A 108 5.21 6.26 -9.79
C ALA A 108 5.21 5.77 -11.24
N LEU A 109 6.25 5.03 -11.60
CA LEU A 109 6.35 4.23 -12.81
C LEU A 109 6.19 2.75 -12.45
N PHE A 110 5.14 2.13 -12.96
CA PHE A 110 4.93 0.69 -12.85
C PHE A 110 5.71 -0.01 -13.95
N VAL A 111 6.92 -0.42 -13.59
CA VAL A 111 7.93 -1.00 -14.46
C VAL A 111 7.50 -2.37 -14.96
N THR A 112 7.68 -2.56 -16.26
CA THR A 112 7.50 -3.85 -16.95
C THR A 112 8.82 -4.38 -17.51
N ALA A 113 9.78 -3.50 -17.78
CA ALA A 113 11.10 -3.87 -18.26
C ALA A 113 12.15 -2.86 -17.80
N THR A 114 13.38 -3.32 -17.60
CA THR A 114 14.55 -2.50 -17.31
C THR A 114 15.72 -2.95 -18.15
N ARG A 115 16.57 -2.00 -18.54
CA ARG A 115 17.80 -2.25 -19.28
C ARG A 115 18.93 -1.40 -18.69
N GLY A 116 20.07 -2.03 -18.40
CA GLY A 116 21.29 -1.32 -17.98
C GLY A 116 21.92 -0.52 -19.13
N LEU A 117 22.52 0.62 -18.78
CA LEU A 117 23.20 1.54 -19.69
C LEU A 117 24.69 1.68 -19.36
#